data_AF-A0A1F8PZN6-F1
#
_entry.id   AF-A0A1F8PZN6-F1
#
_cell.length_a   1.000
_cell.length_b   1.000
_cell.length_c   1.000
_cell.angle_alpha   90.00
_cell.angle_beta   90.00
_cell.angle_gamma   90.00
#
_symmetry.space_group_name_H-M   'P 1'
#
loop_
_entity.id
_entity.type
_entity.pdbx_description
1 polymer ?
#
loop_
_entity_poly.entity_id
_entity_poly.type
_entity_poly.pdbx_seq_one_letter_code
_entity_poly.pdbx_strand_id
1 'polypeptide(L)'
;MEGDYILVMFENQTWPIIGGREDLGVPKLYADIPPIKLLPGRHLRCEASYWGHLLFGLEVPPLKRQTVLVKAVASRQINARPWLGYKYIPSLDGPPDADYPTITRNDTRLEKLWMGKKANLRFGTARYEDVGVVKPLIDALATLIVLKPVQVVYFTGSAVLRYDLSRRLK
;
A
#
# COMPACT_ATOMS: atom_id res chain seq x y z
N MET A 1 0.07 17.61 12.15
CA MET A 1 0.44 17.35 10.73
C MET A 1 -0.48 16.28 10.21
N GLU A 2 -0.93 16.39 8.96
CA GLU A 2 -1.85 15.43 8.35
C GLU A 2 -1.13 14.60 7.28
N GLY A 3 -1.44 13.30 7.21
CA GLY A 3 -0.86 12.34 6.27
C GLY A 3 -1.49 10.97 6.43
N ASP A 4 -1.02 10.00 5.65
CA ASP A 4 -1.54 8.63 5.67
C ASP A 4 -0.56 7.72 6.41
N TYR A 5 -0.99 7.20 7.56
CA TYR A 5 -0.19 6.23 8.32
C TYR A 5 -0.23 4.87 7.64
N ILE A 6 0.94 4.40 7.21
CA ILE A 6 1.06 3.14 6.49
C ILE A 6 1.06 2.00 7.51
N LEU A 7 -0.06 1.28 7.61
CA LEU A 7 -0.19 0.12 8.51
C LEU A 7 0.73 -1.03 8.08
N VAL A 8 0.73 -1.35 6.79
CA VAL A 8 1.62 -2.32 6.16
C VAL A 8 1.68 -2.04 4.65
N MET A 9 2.80 -2.39 4.02
CA MET A 9 2.95 -2.35 2.57
C MET A 9 3.59 -3.66 2.08
N PHE A 10 2.90 -4.36 1.19
CA PHE A 10 3.48 -5.55 0.56
C PHE A 10 4.17 -5.17 -0.75
N GLU A 11 5.37 -5.70 -0.97
CA GLU A 11 6.14 -5.57 -2.20
C GLU A 11 6.69 -6.95 -2.62
N ASN A 12 7.07 -7.10 -3.88
CA ASN A 12 7.59 -8.36 -4.43
C ASN A 12 9.10 -8.32 -4.72
N GLN A 13 9.80 -7.28 -4.24
CA GLN A 13 11.25 -7.12 -4.41
C GLN A 13 11.90 -6.70 -3.09
N THR A 14 12.99 -7.37 -2.73
CA THR A 14 13.66 -7.20 -1.42
C THR A 14 14.29 -5.82 -1.24
N TRP A 15 14.88 -5.25 -2.29
CA TRP A 15 15.64 -3.99 -2.15
C TRP A 15 14.75 -2.78 -1.81
N PRO A 16 13.59 -2.59 -2.47
CA PRO A 16 12.60 -1.61 -2.04
C PRO A 16 12.04 -1.85 -0.63
N ILE A 17 11.94 -3.11 -0.18
CA ILE A 17 11.50 -3.48 1.17
C ILE A 17 12.52 -3.00 2.20
N ILE A 18 13.79 -3.35 2.01
CA ILE A 18 14.88 -2.97 2.91
C ILE A 18 15.00 -1.44 3.00
N GLY A 19 15.16 -0.74 1.87
CA GLY A 19 15.29 0.72 1.88
C GLY A 19 14.06 1.42 2.47
N GLY A 20 12.85 0.95 2.17
CA GLY A 20 11.65 1.53 2.77
C GLY A 20 11.56 1.36 4.29
N ARG A 21 12.02 0.22 4.82
CA ARG A 21 12.04 -0.03 6.27
C ARG A 21 13.16 0.74 6.96
N GLU A 22 14.39 0.58 6.46
CA GLU A 22 15.60 1.06 7.13
C GLU A 22 15.81 2.56 6.93
N ASP A 23 15.54 3.12 5.75
CA ASP A 23 15.71 4.55 5.51
C ASP A 23 14.49 5.34 6.00
N LEU A 24 13.29 4.82 5.73
CA LEU A 24 12.05 5.59 5.82
C LEU A 24 11.09 5.15 6.93
N GLY A 25 11.27 3.98 7.55
CA GLY A 25 10.36 3.47 8.57
C GLY A 25 8.98 3.06 8.03
N VAL A 26 8.88 2.71 6.74
CA VAL A 26 7.66 2.16 6.13
C VAL A 26 7.60 0.66 6.43
N PRO A 27 6.51 0.12 7.03
CA PRO A 27 6.43 -1.28 7.44
C PRO A 27 6.18 -2.19 6.23
N LYS A 28 7.24 -2.41 5.46
CA LYS A 28 7.19 -3.23 4.25
C LYS A 28 7.39 -4.72 4.55
N LEU A 29 6.71 -5.58 3.80
CA LEU A 29 6.80 -7.04 3.84
C LEU A 29 6.80 -7.62 2.42
N TYR A 30 7.32 -8.83 2.28
CA TYR A 30 7.29 -9.54 1.01
C TYR A 30 5.94 -10.20 0.75
N ALA A 31 5.45 -10.13 -0.48
CA ALA A 31 4.44 -11.01 -1.03
C ALA A 31 4.65 -11.24 -2.54
N ASP A 32 4.19 -12.37 -3.05
CA ASP A 32 4.02 -12.59 -4.47
C ASP A 32 2.88 -11.70 -4.98
N ILE A 33 3.22 -10.73 -5.82
CA ILE A 33 2.27 -9.77 -6.40
C ILE A 33 2.41 -9.84 -7.93
N PRO A 34 1.53 -10.57 -8.64
CA PRO A 34 1.55 -10.61 -10.09
C PRO A 34 1.05 -9.27 -10.68
N PRO A 35 1.32 -9.00 -11.97
CA PRO A 35 0.70 -7.89 -12.68
C PRO A 35 -0.83 -7.91 -12.58
N ILE A 36 -1.45 -6.73 -12.63
CA ILE A 36 -2.91 -6.59 -12.61
C ILE A 36 -3.51 -7.40 -13.76
N LYS A 37 -4.42 -8.33 -13.42
CA LYS A 37 -5.10 -9.18 -14.41
C LYS A 37 -6.35 -8.46 -14.93
N LEU A 38 -6.52 -8.44 -16.25
CA LEU A 38 -7.76 -8.02 -16.90
C LEU A 38 -8.66 -9.24 -17.12
N LEU A 39 -9.81 -9.26 -16.44
CA LEU A 39 -10.80 -10.33 -16.53
C LEU A 39 -11.90 -10.00 -17.57
N PRO A 40 -12.75 -10.99 -17.94
CA PRO A 40 -13.91 -10.75 -18.78
C PRO A 40 -14.78 -9.58 -18.28
N GLY A 41 -15.34 -8.83 -19.23
CA GLY A 41 -16.14 -7.64 -18.93
C GLY A 41 -15.33 -6.45 -18.43
N ARG A 42 -13.99 -6.44 -18.57
CA ARG A 42 -13.07 -5.36 -18.14
C ARG A 42 -12.95 -5.19 -16.62
N HIS A 43 -13.15 -6.25 -15.86
CA HIS A 43 -12.86 -6.25 -14.43
C HIS A 43 -11.34 -6.34 -14.22
N LEU A 44 -10.81 -5.63 -13.23
CA LEU A 44 -9.42 -5.76 -12.81
C LEU A 44 -9.34 -6.68 -11.60
N ARG A 45 -8.32 -7.54 -11.56
CA ARG A 45 -8.00 -8.36 -10.39
C ARG A 45 -6.56 -8.12 -9.97
N CYS A 46 -6.40 -7.78 -8.70
CA CYS A 46 -5.13 -7.65 -8.01
C CYS A 46 -5.09 -8.68 -6.88
N GLU A 47 -3.96 -9.34 -6.67
CA GLU A 47 -3.79 -10.39 -5.67
C GLU A 47 -2.42 -10.24 -5.02
N ALA A 48 -2.34 -10.57 -3.74
CA ALA A 48 -1.09 -10.78 -3.02
C ALA A 48 -1.15 -12.16 -2.36
N SER A 49 -0.11 -12.96 -2.56
CA SER A 49 0.03 -14.28 -1.96
C SER A 49 1.37 -14.45 -1.26
N TYR A 50 1.47 -15.43 -0.38
CA TYR A 50 2.71 -15.82 0.27
C TYR A 50 2.83 -17.33 0.22
N TRP A 51 3.92 -17.84 -0.37
CA TRP A 51 4.16 -19.27 -0.56
C TRP A 51 2.99 -20.01 -1.23
N GLY A 52 2.36 -19.37 -2.23
CA GLY A 52 1.23 -19.93 -2.96
C GLY A 52 -0.13 -19.81 -2.26
N HIS A 53 -0.19 -19.28 -1.04
CA HIS A 53 -1.44 -19.03 -0.32
C HIS A 53 -1.89 -17.58 -0.50
N LEU A 54 -3.15 -17.38 -0.91
CA LEU A 54 -3.72 -16.03 -1.02
C LEU A 54 -3.71 -15.35 0.35
N LEU A 55 -3.15 -14.14 0.43
CA LEU A 55 -3.28 -13.28 1.60
C LEU A 55 -4.55 -12.44 1.48
N PHE A 56 -4.62 -11.64 0.41
CA PHE A 56 -5.78 -10.84 0.07
C PHE A 56 -5.80 -10.51 -1.44
N GLY A 57 -6.96 -10.10 -1.93
CA GLY A 57 -7.11 -9.66 -3.30
C GLY A 57 -8.24 -8.65 -3.46
N LEU A 58 -8.17 -7.89 -4.54
CA LEU A 58 -9.14 -6.88 -4.92
C LEU A 58 -9.68 -7.19 -6.31
N GLU A 59 -11.01 -7.25 -6.44
CA GLU A 59 -11.68 -7.25 -7.73
C GLU A 59 -12.41 -5.93 -7.95
N VAL A 60 -12.14 -5.31 -9.08
CA VAL A 60 -12.60 -3.97 -9.41
C VAL A 60 -13.43 -4.03 -10.69
N PRO A 61 -14.73 -3.71 -10.65
CA PRO A 61 -15.55 -3.53 -11.83
C PRO A 61 -15.01 -2.45 -12.78
N PRO A 62 -15.51 -2.42 -14.03
CA PRO A 62 -15.06 -1.45 -15.02
C PRO A 62 -15.07 -0.01 -14.48
N LEU A 63 -13.92 0.65 -14.59
CA LEU A 63 -13.73 2.01 -14.12
C LEU A 63 -13.98 3.02 -15.24
N LYS A 64 -14.47 4.21 -14.88
CA LYS A 64 -14.69 5.29 -15.84
C LYS A 64 -13.44 6.15 -15.96
N ARG A 65 -12.96 6.36 -17.19
CA ARG A 65 -11.87 7.29 -17.47
C ARG A 65 -12.28 8.72 -17.11
N GLN A 66 -11.38 9.45 -16.46
CA GLN A 66 -11.64 10.79 -15.95
C GLN A 66 -11.10 11.90 -16.84
N THR A 67 -11.66 13.09 -16.68
CA THR A 67 -11.26 14.30 -17.42
C THR A 67 -9.94 14.86 -16.90
N VAL A 68 -9.35 15.77 -17.66
CA VAL A 68 -8.12 16.49 -17.27
C VAL A 68 -8.33 17.27 -15.97
N LEU A 69 -9.49 17.90 -15.79
CA LEU A 69 -9.81 18.66 -14.57
C LEU A 69 -9.83 17.76 -13.33
N VAL A 70 -10.54 16.63 -13.40
CA VAL A 70 -10.61 15.66 -12.29
C VAL A 70 -9.22 15.10 -11.99
N LYS A 71 -8.42 14.83 -13.03
CA LYS A 71 -7.04 14.38 -12.86
C LYS A 71 -6.15 15.42 -12.17
N ALA A 72 -6.28 16.70 -12.51
CA ALA A 72 -5.52 17.77 -11.87
C ALA A 72 -5.84 17.88 -10.37
N VAL A 73 -7.12 17.77 -10.01
CA VAL A 73 -7.56 17.74 -8.60
C VAL A 73 -6.99 16.52 -7.88
N ALA A 74 -7.12 15.32 -8.46
CA ALA A 74 -6.56 14.09 -7.89
C ALA A 74 -5.04 14.17 -7.71
N SER A 75 -4.33 14.76 -8.68
CA SER A 75 -2.88 14.96 -8.60
C SER A 75 -2.49 15.93 -7.49
N ARG A 76 -3.30 16.94 -7.18
CA ARG A 76 -3.05 17.81 -6.03
C ARG A 76 -3.30 17.09 -4.71
N GLN A 77 -4.37 16.30 -4.64
CA GLN A 77 -4.75 15.55 -3.43
C GLN A 77 -3.74 14.48 -3.06
N ILE A 78 -3.28 13.66 -4.03
CA ILE A 78 -2.31 12.58 -3.76
C ILE A 78 -0.98 13.11 -3.22
N ASN A 79 -0.57 14.31 -3.64
CA ASN A 79 0.68 14.94 -3.18
C ASN A 79 0.53 15.76 -1.89
N ALA A 80 -0.71 16.03 -1.46
CA ALA A 80 -0.97 16.77 -0.22
C ALA A 80 -0.81 15.89 1.03
N ARG A 81 -0.90 14.56 0.88
CA ARG A 81 -0.88 13.60 1.99
C ARG A 81 0.41 12.79 1.95
N PRO A 82 1.43 13.16 2.75
CA PRO A 82 2.65 12.39 2.84
C PRO A 82 2.39 11.05 3.56
N TRP A 83 3.26 10.08 3.34
CA TRP A 83 3.23 8.84 4.10
C TRP A 83 3.81 9.08 5.50
N LEU A 84 3.10 8.57 6.50
CA LEU A 84 3.56 8.54 7.88
C LEU A 84 3.99 7.11 8.18
N GLY A 85 5.22 6.97 8.64
CA GLY A 85 5.80 5.69 9.02
C GLY A 85 6.21 5.69 10.49
N TYR A 86 6.71 4.55 10.93
CA TYR A 86 7.29 4.40 12.25
C TYR A 86 8.51 3.49 12.13
N LYS A 87 9.70 4.07 12.33
CA LYS A 87 10.95 3.32 12.28
C LYS A 87 11.21 2.71 13.63
N TYR A 88 11.20 1.37 13.66
CA TYR A 88 11.55 0.59 14.82
C TYR A 88 12.63 -0.43 14.43
N ILE A 89 13.79 -0.35 15.10
CA ILE A 89 14.88 -1.32 15.00
C ILE A 89 15.14 -1.83 16.42
N PRO A 90 14.85 -3.12 16.71
CA PRO A 90 15.15 -3.68 18.01
C PRO A 90 16.67 -3.77 18.20
N SER A 91 17.13 -3.54 19.43
CA SER A 91 18.48 -3.92 19.84
C SER A 91 18.51 -5.41 20.23
N LEU A 92 19.70 -5.99 20.34
CA LEU A 92 19.89 -7.35 20.87
C LEU A 92 19.65 -7.41 22.38
N ASP A 93 20.05 -6.35 23.10
CA ASP A 93 19.92 -6.18 24.54
C ASP A 93 19.66 -4.71 24.89
N GLY A 94 18.60 -4.44 25.66
CA GLY A 94 18.25 -3.09 26.13
C GLY A 94 17.22 -2.35 25.25
N PRO A 95 17.26 -1.00 25.20
CA PRO A 95 16.30 -0.20 24.43
C PRO A 95 16.55 -0.30 22.92
N PRO A 96 15.54 -0.04 22.06
CA PRO A 96 15.68 -0.13 20.62
C PRO A 96 16.69 0.86 20.03
N ASP A 97 17.43 0.44 19.00
CA ASP A 97 18.41 1.28 18.27
C ASP A 97 17.73 2.41 17.48
N ALA A 98 16.49 2.19 17.06
CA ALA A 98 15.64 3.21 16.47
C ALA A 98 14.21 3.04 16.96
N ASP A 99 13.59 4.13 17.39
CA ASP A 99 12.20 4.19 17.83
C ASP A 99 11.68 5.61 17.61
N TYR A 100 11.12 5.87 16.43
CA TYR A 100 10.56 7.18 16.10
C TYR A 100 9.61 7.19 14.89
N PRO A 101 8.63 8.12 14.89
CA PRO A 101 7.78 8.36 13.73
C PRO A 101 8.56 9.05 12.60
N THR A 102 8.17 8.76 11.36
CA THR A 102 8.78 9.32 10.14
C THR A 102 7.72 9.92 9.21
N ILE A 103 8.17 10.83 8.35
CA ILE A 103 7.39 11.34 7.23
C ILE A 103 8.15 11.11 5.93
N THR A 104 7.47 10.57 4.93
CA THR A 104 7.99 10.35 3.58
C THR A 104 7.15 11.14 2.57
N ARG A 105 7.81 11.88 1.69
CA ARG A 105 7.16 12.64 0.63
C ARG A 105 7.47 12.06 -0.74
N ASN A 106 6.47 12.09 -1.61
CA ASN A 106 6.58 11.68 -3.00
C ASN A 106 5.91 12.74 -3.86
N ASP A 107 6.47 13.02 -5.03
CA ASP A 107 5.84 13.84 -6.06
C ASP A 107 5.31 12.92 -7.17
N THR A 108 4.01 12.66 -7.15
CA THR A 108 3.31 11.78 -8.09
C THR A 108 2.63 12.58 -9.19
N ARG A 109 2.92 12.24 -10.44
CA ARG A 109 2.30 12.81 -11.64
C ARG A 109 1.37 11.80 -12.29
N LEU A 110 0.09 12.14 -12.39
CA LEU A 110 -0.92 11.31 -13.05
C LEU A 110 -0.94 11.57 -14.57
N GLU A 111 -0.75 10.51 -15.37
CA GLU A 111 -0.91 10.54 -16.82
C GLU A 111 -2.34 10.21 -17.23
N LYS A 112 -2.83 9.04 -16.81
CA LYS A 112 -4.20 8.57 -17.05
C LYS A 112 -4.86 8.23 -15.72
N LEU A 113 -6.16 8.47 -15.62
CA LEU A 113 -6.94 8.27 -14.39
C LEU A 113 -8.28 7.63 -14.73
N TRP A 114 -8.64 6.59 -13.98
CA TRP A 114 -9.94 5.96 -13.97
C TRP A 114 -10.46 5.88 -12.54
N MET A 115 -11.77 6.05 -12.37
CA MET A 115 -12.41 6.03 -11.06
C MET A 115 -13.69 5.21 -11.06
N GLY A 116 -14.00 4.66 -9.90
CA GLY A 116 -15.19 3.87 -9.62
C GLY A 116 -15.60 3.97 -8.15
N LYS A 117 -16.68 3.28 -7.79
CA LYS A 117 -17.23 3.27 -6.42
C LYS A 117 -17.50 1.86 -5.89
N LYS A 118 -17.05 0.84 -6.62
CA LYS A 118 -17.28 -0.56 -6.28
C LYS A 118 -15.94 -1.28 -6.37
N ALA A 119 -15.66 -2.09 -5.37
CA ALA A 119 -14.60 -3.08 -5.37
C ALA A 119 -15.01 -4.18 -4.40
N ASN A 120 -14.46 -5.38 -4.61
CA ASN A 120 -14.63 -6.50 -3.72
C ASN A 120 -13.26 -6.87 -3.14
N LEU A 121 -13.08 -6.65 -1.84
CA LEU A 121 -11.91 -7.10 -1.10
C LEU A 121 -12.19 -8.51 -0.59
N ARG A 122 -11.24 -9.41 -0.77
CA ARG A 122 -11.27 -10.76 -0.22
C ARG A 122 -9.98 -11.05 0.52
N PHE A 123 -10.08 -11.72 1.65
CA PHE A 123 -8.97 -12.31 2.36
C PHE A 123 -8.90 -13.79 2.03
N GLY A 124 -7.70 -14.35 2.01
CA GLY A 124 -7.53 -15.80 1.92
C GLY A 124 -7.79 -16.50 3.24
N THR A 125 -7.81 -17.83 3.20
CA THR A 125 -8.11 -18.70 4.34
C THR A 125 -6.87 -19.43 4.87
N ALA A 126 -5.68 -18.90 4.57
CA ALA A 126 -4.42 -19.51 4.99
C ALA A 126 -4.35 -19.59 6.52
N ARG A 127 -3.79 -20.69 7.02
CA ARG A 127 -3.52 -20.90 8.45
C ARG A 127 -2.14 -20.38 8.81
N TYR A 128 -1.83 -20.38 10.11
CA TYR A 128 -0.51 -19.96 10.58
C TYR A 128 0.59 -20.86 10.01
N GLU A 129 0.35 -22.16 9.87
CA GLU A 129 1.32 -23.11 9.32
C GLU A 129 1.63 -22.86 7.84
N ASP A 130 0.73 -22.18 7.13
CA ASP A 130 0.84 -21.93 5.69
C ASP A 130 1.63 -20.65 5.38
N VAL A 131 1.51 -19.61 6.23
CA VAL A 131 2.10 -18.26 5.96
C VAL A 131 2.86 -17.65 7.15
N GLY A 132 3.02 -18.42 8.22
CA GLY A 132 3.83 -18.07 9.39
C GLY A 132 3.47 -16.72 10.01
N VAL A 133 4.51 -15.92 10.25
CA VAL A 133 4.42 -14.62 10.94
C VAL A 133 3.54 -13.59 10.22
N VAL A 134 3.18 -13.81 8.96
CA VAL A 134 2.25 -12.93 8.23
C VAL A 134 0.80 -13.16 8.67
N LYS A 135 0.46 -14.35 9.18
CA LYS A 135 -0.92 -14.71 9.55
C LYS A 135 -1.55 -13.76 10.59
N PRO A 136 -0.91 -13.46 11.75
CA PRO A 136 -1.51 -12.55 12.73
C PRO A 136 -1.83 -11.16 12.17
N LEU A 137 -0.97 -10.65 11.28
CA LEU A 137 -1.21 -9.38 10.60
C LEU A 137 -2.45 -9.44 9.69
N ILE A 138 -2.57 -10.49 8.87
CA ILE A 138 -3.72 -10.65 7.96
C ILE A 138 -5.02 -10.81 8.75
N ASP A 139 -4.99 -11.54 9.86
CA ASP A 139 -6.16 -11.69 10.73
C ASP A 139 -6.58 -10.36 11.35
N ALA A 140 -5.62 -9.56 11.83
CA ALA A 140 -5.89 -8.24 12.35
C ALA A 140 -6.52 -7.33 11.27
N LEU A 141 -6.00 -7.35 10.04
CA LEU A 141 -6.58 -6.61 8.92
C LEU A 141 -7.99 -7.09 8.58
N ALA A 142 -8.26 -8.40 8.66
CA ALA A 142 -9.57 -8.96 8.40
C ALA A 142 -10.65 -8.55 9.43
N THR A 143 -10.25 -8.14 10.64
CA THR A 143 -11.19 -7.55 11.62
C THR A 143 -11.72 -6.17 11.20
N LEU A 144 -11.06 -5.50 10.26
CA LEU A 144 -11.49 -4.22 9.72
C LEU A 144 -12.57 -4.44 8.65
N ILE A 145 -13.81 -4.62 9.10
CA ILE A 145 -14.96 -4.90 8.23
C ILE A 145 -15.19 -3.74 7.25
N VAL A 146 -15.12 -4.02 5.95
CA VAL A 146 -15.41 -3.04 4.89
C VAL A 146 -16.92 -2.84 4.78
N LEU A 147 -17.43 -1.74 5.34
CA LEU A 147 -18.85 -1.39 5.27
C LEU A 147 -19.31 -1.06 3.84
N LYS A 148 -18.52 -0.24 3.13
CA LYS A 148 -18.71 0.05 1.71
C LYS A 148 -17.45 0.64 1.09
N PRO A 149 -17.12 0.31 -0.17
CA PRO A 149 -16.13 1.06 -0.92
C PRO A 149 -16.61 2.50 -1.14
N VAL A 150 -15.81 3.49 -0.74
CA VAL A 150 -16.13 4.92 -0.97
C VAL A 150 -15.63 5.38 -2.33
N GLN A 151 -14.46 4.89 -2.75
CA GLN A 151 -13.81 5.25 -4.00
C GLN A 151 -12.85 4.14 -4.44
N VAL A 152 -12.70 3.99 -5.75
CA VAL A 152 -11.61 3.24 -6.37
C VAL A 152 -10.92 4.14 -7.35
N VAL A 153 -9.59 4.16 -7.31
CA VAL A 153 -8.75 4.94 -8.21
C VAL A 153 -7.76 3.99 -8.88
N TYR A 154 -7.68 4.06 -10.21
CA TYR A 154 -6.65 3.41 -11.00
C TYR A 154 -5.98 4.48 -11.86
N PHE A 155 -4.66 4.55 -11.87
CA PHE A 155 -3.93 5.52 -12.66
C PHE A 155 -2.63 4.95 -13.21
N THR A 156 -2.13 5.56 -14.29
CA THR A 156 -0.75 5.41 -14.75
C THR A 156 -0.03 6.75 -14.61
N GLY A 157 1.28 6.73 -14.44
CA GLY A 157 2.06 7.94 -14.28
C GLY A 157 3.48 7.68 -13.80
N SER A 158 4.08 8.70 -13.21
CA SER A 158 5.42 8.65 -12.63
C SER A 158 5.42 9.20 -11.21
N ALA A 159 6.43 8.84 -10.43
CA ALA A 159 6.65 9.38 -9.10
C ALA A 159 8.13 9.68 -8.88
N VAL A 160 8.42 10.79 -8.20
CA VAL A 160 9.75 11.09 -7.64
C VAL A 160 9.66 10.89 -6.14
N LEU A 161 10.47 9.96 -5.60
CA LEU A 161 10.57 9.76 -4.16
C LEU A 161 11.44 10.87 -3.57
N ARG A 162 10.85 11.77 -2.77
CA ARG A 162 11.52 12.96 -2.23
C ARG A 162 12.21 12.64 -0.91
N TYR A 163 13.30 11.87 -1.00
CA TYR A 163 14.17 11.56 0.15
C TYR A 163 14.70 12.84 0.81
N ASP A 164 14.97 13.87 0.01
CA ASP A 164 15.39 15.21 0.46
C ASP A 164 14.36 15.91 1.36
N LEU A 165 13.08 15.55 1.24
CA LEU A 165 12.00 16.09 2.08
C LEU A 165 11.49 15.10 3.13
N SER A 166 12.03 13.89 3.14
CA SER A 166 11.66 12.82 4.07
C SER A 166 12.52 12.92 5.32
N ARG A 167 11.92 12.74 6.50
CA ARG A 167 12.62 12.97 7.77
C ARG A 167 11.94 12.30 8.95
N ARG A 168 12.66 12.23 10.07
CA ARG A 168 12.08 11.95 11.39
C ARG A 168 11.09 13.06 11.78
N LEU A 169 9.99 12.66 12.41
CA LEU A 169 9.07 13.55 13.10
C LEU A 169 9.54 13.70 14.56
N LYS A 170 9.47 14.93 15.05
CA LYS A 170 9.75 15.29 16.45
C LYS A 170 8.44 15.43 17.18
#